data_AF-A0A813SFD0-F1
#
_entry.id   AF-A0A813SFD0-F1
#
_cell.length_a   1.000
_cell.length_b   1.000
_cell.length_c   1.000
_cell.angle_alpha   90.00
_cell.angle_beta   90.00
_cell.angle_gamma   90.00
#
_symmetry.space_group_name_H-M   'P 1'
#
loop_
_entity.id
_entity.type
_entity.pdbx_description
1 polymer ?
#
loop_
_entity_poly.entity_id
_entity_poly.type
_entity_poly.pdbx_seq_one_letter_code
_entity_poly.pdbx_strand_id
1 'polypeptide(L)'
;MASSVPSWAQNAMVYGSNDSFLILDIFPKEEADDLFYGLQKEVEWNTMRQRGKRVPRDISIQGTITIEDGDEYEPLYRHPADEQPELVPWTPTALKIKQRIEEVINQKLNHALIQCYHNGKDNIGEHSDKTLDILLDSNIVNYSLGAARTMTLIHKRQRGLRQDFKLPHNSLFVLGWQTNREWQHCIRPDKRPNDVKDPDELAFYGERISLTLRSVATFLNRRTSRIYGQGARFKTLNEHFEDDEYNDDELDMVRAFSSENYQSSEFDWHAAYGQGFSALNFKVLNSKQKR
;
A
#
# COMPACT_ATOMS: atom_id res chain seq x y z
N MET A 1 19.73 11.70 -16.49
CA MET A 1 19.19 10.77 -15.48
C MET A 1 18.75 9.53 -16.22
N ALA A 2 19.21 8.34 -15.82
CA ALA A 2 18.80 7.10 -16.45
C ALA A 2 17.29 6.92 -16.25
N SER A 3 16.57 6.52 -17.31
CA SER A 3 15.15 6.21 -17.25
C SER A 3 14.91 5.17 -16.15
N SER A 4 14.12 5.52 -15.13
CA SER A 4 13.66 4.59 -14.08
C SER A 4 12.67 3.55 -14.63
N VAL A 5 12.17 3.78 -15.86
CA VAL A 5 11.34 2.81 -16.58
C VAL A 5 12.24 1.67 -17.07
N PRO A 6 12.00 0.41 -16.62
CA PRO A 6 12.75 -0.75 -17.09
C PRO A 6 12.73 -0.86 -18.62
N SER A 7 13.76 -1.45 -19.21
CA SER A 7 13.87 -1.55 -20.68
C SER A 7 12.67 -2.22 -21.34
N TRP A 8 12.02 -3.16 -20.65
CA TRP A 8 10.81 -3.85 -21.09
C TRP A 8 9.53 -2.99 -21.01
N ALA A 9 9.55 -1.87 -20.29
CA ALA A 9 8.42 -0.94 -20.11
C ALA A 9 8.58 0.36 -20.92
N GLN A 10 9.59 0.47 -21.79
CA GLN A 10 9.90 1.71 -22.54
C GLN A 10 8.76 2.21 -23.46
N ASN A 11 7.79 1.35 -23.81
CA ASN A 11 6.61 1.71 -24.60
C ASN A 11 5.35 1.95 -23.74
N ALA A 12 5.43 1.78 -22.42
CA ALA A 12 4.31 2.01 -21.53
C ALA A 12 4.06 3.52 -21.34
N MET A 13 2.79 3.91 -21.23
CA MET A 13 2.45 5.27 -20.83
C MET A 13 2.96 5.50 -19.39
N VAL A 14 3.73 6.56 -19.21
CA VAL A 14 4.33 6.94 -17.94
C VAL A 14 3.46 8.00 -17.26
N TYR A 15 3.34 7.90 -15.95
CA TYR A 15 2.51 8.75 -15.09
C TYR A 15 3.33 9.40 -13.99
N GLY A 16 2.72 10.39 -13.33
CA GLY A 16 3.28 11.06 -12.16
C GLY A 16 4.59 11.77 -12.46
N SER A 17 5.62 11.44 -11.69
CA SER A 17 6.97 12.01 -11.78
C SER A 17 7.87 11.27 -12.77
N ASN A 18 7.28 10.67 -13.81
CA ASN A 18 7.95 9.89 -14.86
C ASN A 18 8.59 8.58 -14.37
N ASP A 19 8.11 8.02 -13.27
CA ASP A 19 8.56 6.74 -12.70
C ASP A 19 7.42 5.76 -12.40
N SER A 20 6.18 6.08 -12.81
CA SER A 20 5.02 5.21 -12.65
C SER A 20 4.47 4.78 -14.00
N PHE A 21 3.97 3.55 -14.12
CA PHE A 21 3.50 3.00 -15.39
C PHE A 21 2.45 1.91 -15.18
N LEU A 22 1.63 1.70 -16.21
CA LEU A 22 0.58 0.69 -16.23
C LEU A 22 0.97 -0.46 -17.16
N ILE A 23 0.87 -1.68 -16.65
CA ILE A 23 1.08 -2.92 -17.41
C ILE A 23 -0.25 -3.66 -17.45
N LEU A 24 -0.61 -4.15 -18.63
CA LEU A 24 -1.84 -4.90 -18.85
C LEU A 24 -1.53 -6.37 -19.05
N ASP A 25 -2.53 -7.22 -18.81
CA ASP A 25 -2.51 -8.64 -19.14
C ASP A 25 -1.34 -9.41 -18.49
N ILE A 26 -1.15 -9.22 -17.17
CA ILE A 26 -0.08 -9.86 -16.39
C ILE A 26 -0.18 -11.39 -16.44
N PHE A 27 -1.41 -11.89 -16.45
CA PHE A 27 -1.76 -13.29 -16.57
C PHE A 27 -2.53 -13.56 -17.88
N PRO A 28 -2.54 -14.81 -18.37
CA PRO A 28 -3.54 -15.24 -19.34
C PRO A 28 -4.96 -14.95 -18.84
N LYS A 29 -5.87 -14.56 -19.74
CA LYS A 29 -7.21 -14.08 -19.37
C LYS A 29 -7.99 -15.06 -18.48
N GLU A 30 -8.05 -16.34 -18.87
CA GLU A 30 -8.78 -17.37 -18.09
C GLU A 30 -8.20 -17.53 -16.69
N GLU A 31 -6.88 -17.46 -16.57
CA GLU A 31 -6.20 -17.52 -15.28
C GLU A 31 -6.50 -16.29 -14.43
N ALA A 32 -6.57 -15.09 -15.01
CA ALA A 32 -6.92 -13.88 -14.29
C ALA A 32 -8.36 -13.90 -13.74
N ASP A 33 -9.31 -14.47 -14.50
CA ASP A 33 -10.68 -14.70 -14.05
C ASP A 33 -10.69 -15.65 -12.84
N ASP A 34 -9.96 -16.77 -12.90
CA ASP A 34 -9.83 -17.72 -11.79
C ASP A 34 -9.18 -17.08 -10.55
N LEU A 35 -8.15 -16.25 -10.74
CA LEU A 35 -7.49 -15.52 -9.66
C LEU A 35 -8.46 -14.57 -8.93
N PHE A 36 -9.39 -13.92 -9.65
CA PHE A 36 -10.41 -13.09 -9.01
C PHE A 36 -11.28 -13.90 -8.04
N TYR A 37 -11.82 -15.03 -8.50
CA TYR A 37 -12.67 -15.89 -7.68
C TYR A 37 -11.89 -16.59 -6.55
N GLY A 38 -10.62 -16.95 -6.81
CA GLY A 38 -9.71 -17.46 -5.80
C GLY A 38 -9.51 -16.48 -4.66
N LEU A 39 -9.19 -15.21 -4.94
CA LEU A 39 -9.07 -14.19 -3.90
C LEU A 39 -10.38 -13.95 -3.17
N GLN A 40 -11.49 -13.83 -3.90
CA GLN A 40 -12.81 -13.59 -3.31
C GLN A 40 -13.17 -14.65 -2.26
N LYS A 41 -12.82 -15.92 -2.55
CA LYS A 41 -13.10 -17.07 -1.69
C LYS A 41 -12.07 -17.28 -0.57
N GLU A 42 -10.78 -17.10 -0.86
CA GLU A 42 -9.69 -17.46 0.05
C GLU A 42 -9.36 -16.37 1.07
N VAL A 43 -9.53 -15.09 0.71
CA VAL A 43 -9.15 -13.96 1.55
C VAL A 43 -10.17 -13.79 2.69
N GLU A 44 -9.67 -13.68 3.90
CA GLU A 44 -10.47 -13.29 5.06
C GLU A 44 -10.70 -11.77 5.06
N TRP A 45 -11.93 -11.37 4.75
CA TRP A 45 -12.33 -9.97 4.61
C TRP A 45 -12.69 -9.33 5.94
N ASN A 46 -12.05 -8.19 6.21
CA ASN A 46 -12.19 -7.42 7.44
C ASN A 46 -12.68 -6.00 7.17
N THR A 47 -13.19 -5.35 8.22
CA THR A 47 -13.59 -3.94 8.17
C THR A 47 -12.58 -3.08 8.92
N MET A 48 -12.38 -1.84 8.47
CA MET A 48 -11.44 -0.90 9.11
C MET A 48 -12.11 0.44 9.39
N ARG A 49 -11.63 1.16 10.40
CA ARG A 49 -12.01 2.55 10.67
C ARG A 49 -10.83 3.48 10.48
N GLN A 50 -11.13 4.65 9.92
CA GLN A 50 -10.17 5.74 9.78
C GLN A 50 -10.86 7.03 10.17
N ARG A 51 -10.30 7.75 11.16
CA ARG A 51 -10.89 8.97 11.72
C ARG A 51 -12.35 8.77 12.17
N GLY A 52 -12.60 7.66 12.84
CA GLY A 52 -13.92 7.29 13.38
C GLY A 52 -14.93 6.79 12.35
N LYS A 53 -14.61 6.77 11.05
CA LYS A 53 -15.53 6.30 10.00
C LYS A 53 -15.10 4.95 9.46
N ARG A 54 -16.07 4.05 9.25
CA ARG A 54 -15.82 2.78 8.53
C ARG A 54 -15.42 3.12 7.11
N VAL A 55 -14.36 2.47 6.61
CA VAL A 55 -14.03 2.53 5.19
C VAL A 55 -15.12 1.78 4.38
N PRO A 56 -15.46 2.22 3.16
CA PRO A 56 -16.54 1.59 2.38
C PRO A 56 -16.15 0.24 1.76
N ARG A 57 -14.85 -0.05 1.64
CA ARG A 57 -14.32 -1.31 1.12
C ARG A 57 -13.98 -2.29 2.25
N ASP A 58 -13.99 -3.58 1.95
CA ASP A 58 -13.44 -4.58 2.86
C ASP A 58 -11.96 -4.78 2.57
N ILE A 59 -11.20 -5.18 3.58
CA ILE A 59 -9.74 -5.24 3.50
C ILE A 59 -9.17 -6.51 4.11
N SER A 60 -7.95 -6.87 3.73
CA SER A 60 -7.13 -7.89 4.38
C SER A 60 -5.65 -7.49 4.28
N ILE A 61 -4.86 -7.87 5.26
CA ILE A 61 -3.41 -7.65 5.25
C ILE A 61 -2.75 -9.02 5.20
N GLN A 62 -1.98 -9.27 4.14
CA GLN A 62 -1.25 -10.53 3.99
C GLN A 62 0.24 -10.28 3.84
N GLY A 63 1.07 -11.15 4.38
CA GLY A 63 2.52 -10.98 4.30
C GLY A 63 3.33 -12.26 4.50
N THR A 64 4.63 -12.13 4.26
CA THR A 64 5.61 -13.20 4.46
C THR A 64 6.04 -13.21 5.91
N ILE A 65 5.66 -14.24 6.67
CA ILE A 65 6.16 -14.48 8.01
C ILE A 65 7.47 -15.27 7.92
N THR A 66 8.53 -14.78 8.56
CA THR A 66 9.83 -15.48 8.65
C THR A 66 10.05 -16.02 10.07
N ILE A 67 10.87 -17.06 10.18
CA ILE A 67 11.27 -17.64 11.47
C ILE A 67 12.77 -17.47 11.63
N GLU A 68 13.20 -16.76 12.67
CA GLU A 68 14.61 -16.54 13.01
C GLU A 68 14.82 -16.76 14.50
N ASP A 69 15.82 -17.58 14.87
CA ASP A 69 16.14 -17.94 16.26
C ASP A 69 14.94 -18.44 17.11
N GLY A 70 13.98 -19.10 16.44
CA GLY A 70 12.78 -19.64 17.08
C GLY A 70 11.63 -18.66 17.25
N ASP A 71 11.76 -17.42 16.79
CA ASP A 71 10.71 -16.40 16.80
C ASP A 71 10.15 -16.13 15.40
N GLU A 72 8.85 -15.79 15.35
CA GLU A 72 8.17 -15.36 14.13
C GLU A 72 8.22 -13.84 13.95
N TYR A 73 8.53 -13.42 12.74
CA TYR A 73 8.60 -12.02 12.34
C TYR A 73 7.69 -11.74 11.15
N GLU A 74 6.94 -10.65 11.22
CA GLU A 74 6.07 -10.18 10.14
C GLU A 74 6.47 -8.77 9.67
N PRO A 75 6.26 -8.43 8.39
CA PRO A 75 6.49 -7.08 7.90
C PRO A 75 5.46 -6.12 8.47
N LEU A 76 5.93 -5.04 9.10
CA LEU A 76 5.10 -4.02 9.71
C LEU A 76 5.02 -2.78 8.83
N TYR A 77 3.80 -2.42 8.38
CA TYR A 77 3.55 -1.19 7.63
C TYR A 77 2.70 -0.19 8.44
N ARG A 78 3.35 0.85 8.98
CA ARG A 78 2.66 1.87 9.78
C ARG A 78 2.18 3.03 8.91
N HIS A 79 0.92 3.39 9.07
CA HIS A 79 0.32 4.59 8.50
C HIS A 79 -0.76 5.14 9.44
N PRO A 80 -1.18 6.42 9.32
CA PRO A 80 -2.24 6.97 10.16
C PRO A 80 -3.55 6.18 9.96
N ALA A 81 -3.91 5.37 10.94
CA ALA A 81 -5.14 4.59 11.04
C ALA A 81 -5.55 4.47 12.51
N ASP A 82 -6.85 4.31 12.75
CA ASP A 82 -7.37 4.12 14.11
C ASP A 82 -7.04 2.69 14.58
N GLU A 83 -7.28 1.72 13.72
CA GLU A 83 -7.03 0.28 13.90
C GLU A 83 -6.75 -0.35 12.52
N GLN A 84 -6.03 -1.47 12.49
CA GLN A 84 -5.80 -2.29 11.29
C GLN A 84 -6.06 -3.77 11.62
N PRO A 85 -6.50 -4.58 10.65
CA PRO A 85 -6.52 -6.04 10.79
C PRO A 85 -5.13 -6.59 11.05
N GLU A 86 -5.07 -7.76 11.68
CA GLU A 86 -3.82 -8.50 11.82
C GLU A 86 -3.30 -8.94 10.45
N LEU A 87 -1.97 -8.98 10.32
CA LEU A 87 -1.34 -9.55 9.15
C LEU A 87 -1.46 -11.08 9.22
N VAL A 88 -1.97 -11.69 8.15
CA VAL A 88 -2.05 -13.14 8.01
C VAL A 88 -1.10 -13.66 6.92
N PRO A 89 -0.72 -14.95 6.92
CA PRO A 89 0.05 -15.53 5.83
C PRO A 89 -0.65 -15.37 4.48
N TRP A 90 0.12 -15.42 3.40
CA TRP A 90 -0.42 -15.41 2.05
C TRP A 90 -1.37 -16.58 1.79
N THR A 91 -2.57 -16.27 1.29
CA THR A 91 -3.43 -17.26 0.62
C THR A 91 -2.76 -17.80 -0.65
N PRO A 92 -3.06 -19.03 -1.09
CA PRO A 92 -2.48 -19.62 -2.29
C PRO A 92 -2.59 -18.71 -3.52
N THR A 93 -3.76 -18.10 -3.74
CA THR A 93 -4.01 -17.22 -4.87
C THR A 93 -3.19 -15.92 -4.77
N ALA A 94 -3.12 -15.30 -3.59
CA ALA A 94 -2.33 -14.08 -3.41
C ALA A 94 -0.82 -14.33 -3.51
N LEU A 95 -0.32 -15.48 -3.03
CA LEU A 95 1.07 -15.88 -3.16
C LEU A 95 1.47 -16.05 -4.64
N LYS A 96 0.60 -16.68 -5.44
CA LYS A 96 0.80 -16.84 -6.89
C LYS A 96 0.87 -15.48 -7.59
N ILE A 97 -0.04 -14.57 -7.28
CA ILE A 97 -0.04 -13.20 -7.81
C ILE A 97 1.25 -12.47 -7.45
N LYS A 98 1.63 -12.52 -6.17
CA LYS A 98 2.87 -11.91 -5.66
C LYS A 98 4.08 -12.41 -6.46
N GLN A 99 4.27 -13.72 -6.57
CA GLN A 99 5.43 -14.31 -7.27
C GLN A 99 5.52 -13.86 -8.72
N ARG A 100 4.39 -13.89 -9.46
CA ARG A 100 4.35 -13.41 -10.83
C ARG A 100 4.73 -11.93 -10.94
N ILE A 101 4.21 -11.09 -10.05
CA ILE A 101 4.52 -9.66 -10.05
C ILE A 101 6.00 -9.44 -9.76
N GLU A 102 6.58 -10.13 -8.76
CA GLU A 102 8.01 -10.03 -8.42
C GLU A 102 8.90 -10.35 -9.63
N GLU A 103 8.53 -11.35 -10.44
CA GLU A 103 9.23 -11.66 -11.70
C GLU A 103 9.13 -10.53 -12.72
N VAL A 104 7.93 -9.97 -12.90
CA VAL A 104 7.67 -8.89 -13.88
C VAL A 104 8.46 -7.64 -13.51
N ILE A 105 8.44 -7.22 -12.25
CA ILE A 105 9.06 -5.96 -11.81
C ILE A 105 10.49 -6.11 -11.30
N ASN A 106 10.99 -7.35 -11.17
CA ASN A 106 12.29 -7.68 -10.60
C ASN A 106 12.53 -7.03 -9.21
N GLN A 107 11.54 -7.12 -8.33
CA GLN A 107 11.58 -6.57 -6.97
C GLN A 107 10.88 -7.55 -6.02
N LYS A 108 11.47 -7.80 -4.86
CA LYS A 108 10.87 -8.66 -3.83
C LYS A 108 9.80 -7.92 -3.05
N LEU A 109 8.65 -8.54 -2.90
CA LEU A 109 7.49 -8.04 -2.16
C LEU A 109 7.30 -8.95 -0.95
N ASN A 110 6.85 -8.42 0.17
CA ASN A 110 6.62 -9.21 1.39
C ASN A 110 5.35 -8.82 2.16
N HIS A 111 4.64 -7.79 1.73
CA HIS A 111 3.43 -7.30 2.37
C HIS A 111 2.42 -6.87 1.31
N ALA A 112 1.13 -7.15 1.52
CA ALA A 112 0.03 -6.61 0.72
C ALA A 112 -1.13 -6.12 1.58
N LEU A 113 -1.66 -4.94 1.21
CA LEU A 113 -3.02 -4.55 1.57
C LEU A 113 -3.94 -4.97 0.43
N ILE A 114 -4.82 -5.94 0.69
CA ILE A 114 -5.84 -6.41 -0.24
C ILE A 114 -7.14 -5.69 0.07
N GLN A 115 -7.82 -5.18 -0.96
CA GLN A 115 -9.05 -4.39 -0.82
C GLN A 115 -10.12 -4.88 -1.78
N CYS A 116 -11.31 -5.21 -1.27
CA CYS A 116 -12.49 -5.54 -2.05
C CYS A 116 -13.45 -4.34 -2.10
N TYR A 117 -13.63 -3.81 -3.31
CA TYR A 117 -14.61 -2.77 -3.64
C TYR A 117 -15.84 -3.46 -4.19
N HIS A 118 -16.94 -3.48 -3.44
CA HIS A 118 -18.15 -4.23 -3.79
C HIS A 118 -18.87 -3.66 -5.02
N ASN A 119 -18.70 -2.37 -5.28
CA ASN A 119 -19.24 -1.68 -6.45
C ASN A 119 -18.54 -0.33 -6.67
N GLY A 120 -18.98 0.40 -7.70
CA GLY A 120 -18.46 1.72 -8.05
C GLY A 120 -18.55 2.79 -6.95
N LYS A 121 -19.39 2.64 -5.92
CA LYS A 121 -19.52 3.62 -4.83
C LYS A 121 -18.39 3.50 -3.79
N ASP A 122 -17.78 2.33 -3.66
CA ASP A 122 -16.66 2.12 -2.75
C ASP A 122 -15.44 2.88 -3.26
N ASN A 123 -14.67 3.46 -2.35
CA ASN A 123 -13.62 4.41 -2.69
C ASN A 123 -12.50 4.43 -1.65
N ILE A 124 -11.37 4.99 -2.06
CA ILE A 124 -10.27 5.40 -1.20
C ILE A 124 -9.92 6.85 -1.54
N GLY A 125 -9.88 7.70 -0.51
CA GLY A 125 -9.63 9.13 -0.67
C GLY A 125 -8.19 9.44 -1.09
N GLU A 126 -7.91 10.72 -1.34
CA GLU A 126 -6.59 11.21 -1.73
C GLU A 126 -5.57 10.96 -0.62
N HIS A 127 -4.52 10.20 -0.94
CA HIS A 127 -3.45 9.86 -0.02
C HIS A 127 -2.14 9.58 -0.76
N SER A 128 -1.05 9.50 -0.01
CA SER A 128 0.20 8.88 -0.45
C SER A 128 0.55 7.82 0.58
N ASP A 129 1.19 6.75 0.13
CA ASP A 129 1.67 5.69 1.01
C ASP A 129 2.84 6.21 1.87
N LYS A 130 2.90 5.77 3.12
CA LYS A 130 3.90 6.23 4.09
C LYS A 130 5.20 5.50 3.90
N THR A 131 6.28 6.23 3.69
CA THR A 131 7.55 5.63 3.29
C THR A 131 8.45 5.20 4.46
N LEU A 132 8.01 5.39 5.70
CA LEU A 132 8.79 5.01 6.90
C LEU A 132 9.21 3.54 6.87
N ASP A 133 8.26 2.65 6.62
CA ASP A 133 8.47 1.20 6.68
C ASP A 133 8.65 0.54 5.31
N ILE A 134 8.42 1.28 4.23
CA ILE A 134 8.65 0.79 2.86
C ILE A 134 10.12 0.95 2.53
N LEU A 135 10.76 -0.11 2.04
CA LEU A 135 12.15 -0.10 1.60
C LEU A 135 12.42 1.11 0.70
N LEU A 136 13.42 1.89 1.06
CA LEU A 136 13.78 3.12 0.35
C LEU A 136 13.98 2.86 -1.15
N ASP A 137 13.46 3.77 -1.98
CA ASP A 137 13.51 3.70 -3.46
C ASP A 137 12.84 2.47 -4.10
N SER A 138 12.11 1.65 -3.33
CA SER A 138 11.32 0.55 -3.88
C SER A 138 9.99 1.03 -4.46
N ASN A 139 9.48 0.31 -5.46
CA ASN A 139 8.17 0.58 -6.03
C ASN A 139 7.05 0.03 -5.14
N ILE A 140 5.91 0.72 -5.15
CA ILE A 140 4.64 0.19 -4.63
C ILE A 140 3.84 -0.27 -5.85
N VAL A 141 3.23 -1.45 -5.79
CA VAL A 141 2.51 -1.97 -6.96
C VAL A 141 1.08 -2.31 -6.62
N ASN A 142 0.15 -1.91 -7.49
CA ASN A 142 -1.28 -2.14 -7.36
C ASN A 142 -1.75 -3.07 -8.48
N TYR A 143 -2.02 -4.32 -8.15
CA TYR A 143 -2.64 -5.27 -9.06
C TYR A 143 -4.16 -5.23 -8.93
N SER A 144 -4.86 -5.18 -10.06
CA SER A 144 -6.31 -5.00 -10.14
C SER A 144 -6.95 -6.18 -10.85
N LEU A 145 -7.95 -6.78 -10.19
CA LEU A 145 -8.83 -7.80 -10.75
C LEU A 145 -10.28 -7.35 -10.56
N GLY A 146 -11.14 -7.71 -11.50
CA GLY A 146 -12.57 -7.38 -11.45
C GLY A 146 -12.94 -6.15 -12.28
N ALA A 147 -13.99 -5.44 -11.86
CA ALA A 147 -14.49 -4.24 -12.50
C ALA A 147 -13.42 -3.15 -12.64
N ALA A 148 -13.36 -2.53 -13.81
CA ALA A 148 -12.45 -1.42 -14.08
C ALA A 148 -12.78 -0.21 -13.20
N ARG A 149 -11.75 0.43 -12.65
CA ARG A 149 -11.89 1.67 -11.86
C ARG A 149 -10.89 2.71 -12.31
N THR A 150 -11.25 3.98 -12.17
CA THR A 150 -10.33 5.09 -12.49
C THR A 150 -9.42 5.37 -11.29
N MET A 151 -8.13 5.23 -11.51
CA MET A 151 -7.08 5.79 -10.64
C MET A 151 -6.87 7.25 -11.01
N THR A 152 -6.79 8.10 -9.99
CA THR A 152 -6.40 9.49 -10.17
C THR A 152 -5.13 9.78 -9.40
N LEU A 153 -4.15 10.38 -10.08
CA LEU A 153 -3.00 11.05 -9.47
C LEU A 153 -3.24 12.57 -9.41
N ILE A 154 -2.85 13.20 -8.31
CA ILE A 154 -2.96 14.64 -8.08
C ILE A 154 -1.64 15.13 -7.52
N HIS A 155 -1.01 16.10 -8.18
CA HIS A 155 0.26 16.64 -7.70
C HIS A 155 0.03 17.44 -6.41
N LYS A 156 0.85 17.20 -5.37
CA LYS A 156 0.68 17.82 -4.03
C LYS A 156 0.82 19.34 -4.03
N ARG A 157 1.80 19.85 -4.79
CA ARG A 157 2.15 21.28 -4.84
C ARG A 157 1.66 22.01 -6.11
N GLN A 158 1.63 21.35 -7.27
CA GLN A 158 1.19 21.96 -8.52
C GLN A 158 -0.33 21.90 -8.64
N ARG A 159 -1.00 23.00 -8.29
CA ARG A 159 -2.46 23.08 -8.27
C ARG A 159 -3.05 22.75 -9.65
N GLY A 160 -4.01 21.83 -9.68
CA GLY A 160 -4.73 21.45 -10.90
C GLY A 160 -4.01 20.42 -11.77
N LEU A 161 -2.75 20.08 -11.47
CA LEU A 161 -2.07 19.00 -12.17
C LEU A 161 -2.62 17.66 -11.68
N ARG A 162 -3.35 17.00 -12.58
CA ARG A 162 -4.08 15.76 -12.33
C ARG A 162 -3.95 14.82 -13.52
N GLN A 163 -3.85 13.52 -13.26
CA GLN A 163 -3.86 12.47 -14.27
C GLN A 163 -4.88 11.40 -13.87
N ASP A 164 -5.77 11.05 -14.79
CA ASP A 164 -6.76 10.00 -14.61
C ASP A 164 -6.50 8.87 -15.61
N PHE A 165 -6.56 7.62 -15.16
CA PHE A 165 -6.42 6.44 -16.02
C PHE A 165 -7.20 5.26 -15.46
N LYS A 166 -7.68 4.38 -16.36
CA LYS A 166 -8.40 3.17 -15.97
C LYS A 166 -7.41 2.10 -15.48
N LEU A 167 -7.81 1.39 -14.43
CA LEU A 167 -7.24 0.14 -13.97
C LEU A 167 -8.20 -0.99 -14.39
N PRO A 168 -8.05 -1.58 -15.58
CA PRO A 168 -8.90 -2.68 -16.02
C PRO A 168 -8.60 -3.96 -15.23
N HIS A 169 -9.44 -4.97 -15.42
CA HIS A 169 -9.16 -6.34 -14.99
C HIS A 169 -7.75 -6.77 -15.47
N ASN A 170 -7.00 -7.48 -14.62
CA ASN A 170 -5.65 -8.00 -14.92
C ASN A 170 -4.62 -6.91 -15.27
N SER A 171 -4.67 -5.79 -14.54
CA SER A 171 -3.71 -4.69 -14.71
C SER A 171 -2.84 -4.49 -13.48
N LEU A 172 -1.58 -4.12 -13.70
CA LEU A 172 -0.60 -3.79 -12.69
C LEU A 172 -0.19 -2.33 -12.86
N PHE A 173 -0.55 -1.50 -11.90
CA PHE A 173 -0.01 -0.15 -11.80
C PHE A 173 1.21 -0.14 -10.88
N VAL A 174 2.36 0.22 -11.44
CA VAL A 174 3.61 0.42 -10.71
C VAL A 174 3.66 1.90 -10.32
N LEU A 175 3.59 2.17 -9.03
CA LEU A 175 3.73 3.49 -8.43
C LEU A 175 5.19 3.68 -7.99
N GLY A 176 5.91 4.50 -8.74
CA GLY A 176 7.31 4.81 -8.45
C GLY A 176 7.47 5.68 -7.20
N TRP A 177 8.67 5.62 -6.63
CA TRP A 177 9.05 6.32 -5.41
C TRP A 177 8.83 7.84 -5.49
N GLN A 178 9.28 8.48 -6.58
CA GLN A 178 9.13 9.93 -6.75
C GLN A 178 7.66 10.29 -6.95
N THR A 179 6.90 9.49 -7.70
CA THR A 179 5.46 9.72 -7.81
C THR A 179 4.77 9.64 -6.44
N ASN A 180 5.08 8.65 -5.58
CA ASN A 180 4.49 8.60 -4.23
C ASN A 180 4.88 9.81 -3.35
N ARG A 181 6.10 10.35 -3.52
CA ARG A 181 6.57 11.56 -2.82
C ARG A 181 5.89 12.84 -3.31
N GLU A 182 5.65 12.98 -4.61
CA GLU A 182 5.16 14.23 -5.22
C GLU A 182 3.66 14.27 -5.48
N TRP A 183 3.02 13.11 -5.53
CA TRP A 183 1.61 12.95 -5.89
C TRP A 183 0.82 12.23 -4.81
N GLN A 184 -0.46 12.59 -4.72
CA GLN A 184 -1.48 11.80 -4.04
C GLN A 184 -2.22 10.97 -5.07
N HIS A 185 -2.79 9.86 -4.63
CA HIS A 185 -3.59 8.98 -5.45
C HIS A 185 -4.91 8.61 -4.77
N CYS A 186 -5.93 8.30 -5.57
CA CYS A 186 -7.25 7.91 -5.08
C CYS A 186 -8.04 7.08 -6.10
N ILE A 187 -9.03 6.34 -5.62
CA ILE A 187 -10.11 5.77 -6.42
C ILE A 187 -11.40 6.47 -5.99
N ARG A 188 -11.98 7.30 -6.86
CA ARG A 188 -13.20 8.05 -6.53
C ARG A 188 -14.46 7.20 -6.66
N PRO A 189 -15.53 7.52 -5.89
CA PRO A 189 -16.82 6.89 -6.10
C PRO A 189 -17.38 7.28 -7.47
N ASP A 190 -17.78 6.29 -8.26
CA ASP A 190 -18.51 6.48 -9.51
C ASP A 190 -20.01 6.35 -9.28
N LYS A 191 -20.68 7.50 -9.33
CA LYS A 191 -22.13 7.63 -9.11
C LYS A 191 -22.93 7.64 -10.41
N ARG A 192 -22.29 7.45 -11.56
CA ARG A 192 -23.01 7.34 -12.83
C ARG A 192 -24.00 6.16 -12.78
N PRO A 193 -25.18 6.30 -13.43
CA PRO A 193 -26.07 5.17 -13.69
C PRO A 193 -25.35 4.01 -14.40
N ASN A 194 -25.81 2.77 -14.20
CA ASN A 194 -25.12 1.60 -14.78
C ASN A 194 -25.28 1.51 -16.31
N ASP A 195 -26.35 2.05 -16.88
CA ASP A 195 -26.63 2.07 -18.32
C ASP A 195 -25.67 2.97 -19.12
N VAL A 196 -24.93 3.86 -18.45
CA VAL A 196 -23.90 4.72 -19.08
C VAL A 196 -22.47 4.28 -18.75
N LYS A 197 -22.30 3.13 -18.09
CA LYS A 197 -20.99 2.56 -17.78
C LYS A 197 -20.55 1.60 -18.87
N ASP A 198 -19.25 1.54 -19.08
CA ASP A 198 -18.66 0.60 -20.01
C ASP A 198 -18.77 -0.83 -19.46
N PRO A 199 -18.79 -1.88 -20.32
CA PRO A 199 -18.89 -3.26 -19.87
C PRO A 199 -17.78 -3.70 -18.90
N ASP A 200 -16.57 -3.15 -19.03
CA ASP A 200 -15.44 -3.43 -18.13
C ASP A 200 -15.66 -2.87 -16.72
N GLU A 201 -16.38 -1.74 -16.60
CA GLU A 201 -16.75 -1.11 -15.32
C GLU A 201 -17.87 -1.87 -14.59
N LEU A 202 -18.56 -2.77 -15.29
CA LEU A 202 -19.65 -3.61 -14.77
C LEU A 202 -19.26 -5.10 -14.66
N ALA A 203 -18.06 -5.47 -15.12
CA ALA A 203 -17.56 -6.84 -15.05
C ALA A 203 -17.55 -7.35 -13.60
N PHE A 204 -17.64 -8.66 -13.42
CA PHE A 204 -17.64 -9.29 -12.08
C PHE A 204 -18.68 -8.67 -11.14
N TYR A 205 -19.88 -8.38 -11.67
CA TYR A 205 -20.97 -7.74 -10.95
C TYR A 205 -20.62 -6.35 -10.36
N GLY A 206 -19.61 -5.68 -10.92
CA GLY A 206 -19.12 -4.38 -10.46
C GLY A 206 -18.11 -4.45 -9.32
N GLU A 207 -17.74 -5.66 -8.87
CA GLU A 207 -16.77 -5.87 -7.80
C GLU A 207 -15.33 -5.78 -8.32
N ARG A 208 -14.44 -5.16 -7.55
CA ARG A 208 -13.01 -5.08 -7.83
C ARG A 208 -12.20 -5.50 -6.62
N ILE A 209 -11.26 -6.41 -6.81
CA ILE A 209 -10.24 -6.76 -5.83
C ILE A 209 -8.91 -6.13 -6.24
N SER A 210 -8.26 -5.48 -5.27
CA SER A 210 -7.00 -4.78 -5.46
C SER A 210 -5.97 -5.24 -4.46
N LEU A 211 -4.79 -5.64 -4.94
CA LEU A 211 -3.65 -5.95 -4.08
C LEU A 211 -2.64 -4.82 -4.20
N THR A 212 -2.41 -4.10 -3.11
CA THR A 212 -1.32 -3.11 -3.01
C THR A 212 -0.15 -3.77 -2.33
N LEU A 213 0.83 -4.21 -3.11
CA LEU A 213 2.02 -4.93 -2.62
C LEU A 213 3.18 -3.97 -2.41
N ARG A 214 3.97 -4.24 -1.36
CA ARG A 214 5.09 -3.42 -0.91
C ARG A 214 6.29 -4.29 -0.56
N SER A 215 7.48 -3.70 -0.68
CA SER A 215 8.70 -4.18 -0.05
C SER A 215 8.83 -3.49 1.30
N VAL A 216 8.40 -4.13 2.37
CA VAL A 216 8.48 -3.59 3.74
C VAL A 216 9.82 -3.97 4.35
N ALA A 217 10.48 -3.01 4.99
CA ALA A 217 11.81 -3.11 5.57
C ALA A 217 11.81 -2.93 7.10
N THR A 218 10.63 -2.88 7.73
CA THR A 218 10.45 -2.92 9.19
C THR A 218 9.70 -4.18 9.57
N PHE A 219 10.13 -4.85 10.63
CA PHE A 219 9.63 -6.15 11.02
C PHE A 219 9.23 -6.17 12.48
N LEU A 220 8.12 -6.84 12.79
CA LEU A 220 7.55 -7.03 14.12
C LEU A 220 7.74 -8.48 14.55
N ASN A 221 8.33 -8.68 15.73
CA ASN A 221 8.34 -9.96 16.40
C ASN A 221 6.95 -10.22 17.02
N ARG A 222 6.26 -11.27 16.56
CA ARG A 222 4.87 -11.56 16.95
C ARG A 222 4.74 -11.91 18.44
N ARG A 223 5.80 -12.44 19.06
CA ARG A 223 5.80 -12.86 20.46
C ARG A 223 6.14 -11.71 21.41
N THR A 224 7.15 -10.92 21.09
CA THR A 224 7.70 -9.89 21.99
C THR A 224 7.18 -8.49 21.70
N SER A 225 6.51 -8.29 20.57
CA SER A 225 6.12 -6.97 20.04
C SER A 225 7.30 -6.02 19.80
N ARG A 226 8.54 -6.52 19.82
CA ARG A 226 9.73 -5.72 19.43
C ARG A 226 9.74 -5.56 17.92
N ILE A 227 10.17 -4.38 17.47
CA ILE A 227 10.36 -4.09 16.05
C ILE A 227 11.82 -3.83 15.72
N TYR A 228 12.21 -4.21 14.51
CA TYR A 228 13.53 -3.91 13.97
C TYR A 228 13.46 -3.54 12.48
N GLY A 229 14.54 -3.00 11.94
CA GLY A 229 14.67 -2.65 10.52
C GLY A 229 14.61 -1.15 10.26
N GLN A 230 14.34 -0.79 9.01
CA GLN A 230 14.50 0.58 8.49
C GLN A 230 13.77 1.62 9.32
N GLY A 231 12.47 1.41 9.54
CA GLY A 231 11.62 2.34 10.27
C GLY A 231 11.67 2.17 11.79
N ALA A 232 12.32 1.13 12.31
CA ALA A 232 12.44 0.89 13.75
C ALA A 232 13.66 1.60 14.35
N ARG A 233 13.67 1.82 15.68
CA ARG A 233 14.87 2.31 16.38
C ARG A 233 16.02 1.31 16.28
N PHE A 234 15.72 0.03 16.52
CA PHE A 234 16.63 -1.09 16.32
C PHE A 234 16.75 -1.39 14.82
N LYS A 235 17.95 -1.32 14.24
CA LYS A 235 18.15 -1.60 12.82
C LYS A 235 18.35 -3.08 12.55
N THR A 236 18.86 -3.81 13.53
CA THR A 236 19.11 -5.25 13.48
C THR A 236 18.56 -5.97 14.71
N LEU A 237 18.38 -7.29 14.62
CA LEU A 237 17.86 -8.12 15.71
C LEU A 237 18.72 -8.13 16.98
N ASN A 238 20.04 -7.94 16.83
CA ASN A 238 21.01 -8.05 17.91
C ASN A 238 21.21 -6.75 18.69
N GLU A 239 20.51 -5.67 18.34
CA GLU A 239 20.61 -4.40 19.04
C GLU A 239 19.76 -4.39 20.32
N HIS A 240 20.37 -3.89 21.40
CA HIS A 240 19.77 -3.71 22.71
C HIS A 240 20.12 -2.32 23.24
N PHE A 241 19.14 -1.59 23.74
CA PHE A 241 19.36 -0.34 24.48
C PHE A 241 19.12 -0.60 25.98
N GLU A 242 19.99 -0.03 26.80
CA GLU A 242 19.80 0.09 28.25
C GLU A 242 18.79 1.23 28.45
N ASP A 243 17.54 0.91 28.79
CA ASP A 243 16.45 1.83 29.15
C ASP A 243 15.89 2.76 28.04
N ASP A 244 14.79 2.35 27.39
CA ASP A 244 13.97 3.23 26.55
C ASP A 244 12.92 3.97 27.41
N GLU A 245 13.33 5.04 28.08
CA GLU A 245 12.43 6.01 28.72
C GLU A 245 12.01 7.11 27.71
N TYR A 246 11.36 6.75 26.60
CA TYR A 246 10.85 7.72 25.62
C TYR A 246 9.33 7.65 25.48
N ASN A 247 8.64 8.51 26.25
CA ASN A 247 7.17 8.55 26.36
C ASN A 247 6.44 9.28 25.19
N ASP A 248 7.13 9.79 24.17
CA ASP A 248 6.52 10.66 23.11
C ASP A 248 6.73 10.23 21.64
N ASP A 249 7.26 9.03 21.39
CA ASP A 249 7.63 8.55 20.04
C ASP A 249 6.44 8.45 19.05
N GLU A 250 5.21 8.22 19.55
CA GLU A 250 3.99 8.23 18.73
C GLU A 250 3.69 9.62 18.12
N LEU A 251 3.84 10.70 18.91
CA LEU A 251 3.54 12.05 18.45
C LEU A 251 4.54 12.53 17.40
N ASP A 252 5.82 12.18 17.59
CA ASP A 252 6.87 12.53 16.64
C ASP A 252 6.72 11.74 15.33
N MET A 253 6.31 10.47 15.37
CA MET A 253 5.95 9.72 14.17
C MET A 253 4.80 10.39 13.41
N VAL A 254 3.75 10.85 14.11
CA VAL A 254 2.64 11.58 13.47
C VAL A 254 3.11 12.89 12.83
N ARG A 255 3.99 13.64 13.51
CA ARG A 255 4.57 14.88 12.95
C ARG A 255 5.40 14.59 11.71
N ALA A 256 6.21 13.54 11.73
CA ALA A 256 7.03 13.14 10.59
C ALA A 256 6.14 12.72 9.39
N PHE A 257 5.06 11.98 9.64
CA PHE A 257 4.05 11.64 8.64
C PHE A 257 3.35 12.87 8.05
N SER A 258 3.06 13.88 8.88
CA SER A 258 2.50 15.15 8.43
C SER A 258 3.50 15.91 7.57
N SER A 259 4.77 15.94 7.99
CA SER A 259 5.87 16.58 7.27
C SER A 259 6.07 15.99 5.88
N GLU A 260 6.10 14.66 5.75
CA GLU A 260 6.23 13.96 4.46
C GLU A 260 5.14 14.37 3.47
N ASN A 261 3.91 14.55 3.94
CA ASN A 261 2.81 14.97 3.08
C ASN A 261 2.97 16.42 2.59
N TYR A 262 3.40 17.33 3.47
CA TYR A 262 3.48 18.76 3.18
C TYR A 262 4.76 19.14 2.41
N GLN A 263 5.91 18.60 2.84
CA GLN A 263 7.21 18.89 2.27
C GLN A 263 7.43 18.17 0.93
N SER A 264 6.77 17.04 0.68
CA SER A 264 6.77 16.39 -0.63
C SER A 264 8.20 16.17 -1.18
N SER A 265 8.60 16.84 -2.27
CA SER A 265 9.95 16.74 -2.84
C SER A 265 11.07 17.26 -1.93
N GLU A 266 10.78 18.18 -1.03
CA GLU A 266 11.72 18.73 -0.04
C GLU A 266 11.81 17.89 1.23
N PHE A 267 11.00 16.84 1.37
CA PHE A 267 11.04 15.98 2.54
C PHE A 267 12.36 15.22 2.61
N ASP A 268 13.15 15.48 3.66
CA ASP A 268 14.36 14.75 3.99
C ASP A 268 13.99 13.49 4.79
N TRP A 269 13.97 12.35 4.09
CA TRP A 269 13.62 11.06 4.66
C TRP A 269 14.59 10.66 5.78
N HIS A 270 15.90 10.87 5.61
CA HIS A 270 16.90 10.46 6.60
C HIS A 270 16.82 11.30 7.87
N ALA A 271 16.61 12.62 7.74
CA ALA A 271 16.43 13.49 8.89
C ALA A 271 15.13 13.16 9.66
N ALA A 272 14.04 12.85 8.96
CA ALA A 272 12.74 12.64 9.59
C ALA A 272 12.52 11.21 10.12
N TYR A 273 13.01 10.20 9.40
CA TYR A 273 12.75 8.78 9.67
C TYR A 273 14.01 7.96 9.96
N GLY A 274 15.22 8.48 9.69
CA GLY A 274 16.46 7.69 9.74
C GLY A 274 16.73 7.08 11.12
N GLN A 275 16.41 7.80 12.20
CA GLN A 275 16.54 7.25 13.55
C GLN A 275 15.50 6.15 13.85
N GLY A 276 14.38 6.10 13.12
CA GLY A 276 13.27 5.17 13.34
C GLY A 276 12.36 5.53 14.50
N PHE A 277 11.36 4.69 14.76
CA PHE A 277 10.37 4.82 15.83
C PHE A 277 10.09 3.44 16.44
N SER A 278 9.89 3.38 17.75
CA SER A 278 9.45 2.21 18.53
C SER A 278 7.92 2.08 18.58
N ALA A 279 7.17 3.15 18.28
CA ALA A 279 5.72 3.13 18.25
C ALA A 279 5.15 2.15 17.20
N LEU A 280 4.22 1.28 17.63
CA LEU A 280 3.55 0.29 16.78
C LEU A 280 2.27 0.85 16.13
N ASN A 281 1.54 1.70 16.84
CA ASN A 281 0.24 2.22 16.41
C ASN A 281 0.00 3.63 16.98
N PHE A 282 -1.17 4.20 16.65
CA PHE A 282 -1.53 5.59 16.91
C PHE A 282 -2.50 5.76 18.08
N LYS A 283 -2.30 5.04 19.20
CA LYS A 283 -3.23 5.05 20.34
C LYS A 283 -3.46 6.46 20.91
N VAL A 284 -2.50 7.37 20.82
CA VAL A 284 -2.62 8.77 21.31
C VAL A 284 -3.65 9.61 20.53
N LEU A 285 -4.03 9.26 19.29
CA LEU A 285 -5.09 9.98 18.56
C LEU A 285 -6.50 9.69 19.12
N ASN A 286 -6.71 8.54 19.76
CA ASN A 286 -8.00 8.16 20.34
C ASN A 286 -8.28 8.80 21.71
N SER A 287 -7.24 9.29 22.41
CA SER A 287 -7.40 9.94 23.72
C SER A 287 -7.70 11.44 23.62
N LYS A 288 -7.25 12.11 22.54
CA LYS A 288 -7.47 13.55 22.32
C LYS A 288 -8.81 13.90 21.64
N GLN A 289 -9.58 12.92 21.17
CA GLN A 289 -10.97 13.15 20.69
C GLN A 289 -12.03 12.99 21.79
N LYS A 290 -11.63 12.72 23.04
CA LYS A 290 -12.52 12.63 24.21
C LYS A 290 -12.45 13.85 25.15
N ARG A 291 -11.92 14.99 24.69
CA ARG A 291 -11.98 16.26 25.43
C ARG A 291 -12.75 17.31 24.64
#